data_AF-A0A172UED4-F1
#
_entry.id   AF-A0A172UED4-F1
#
_cell.length_a   1.000
_cell.length_b   1.000
_cell.length_c   1.000
_cell.angle_alpha   90.00
_cell.angle_beta   90.00
_cell.angle_gamma   90.00
#
_symmetry.space_group_name_H-M   'P 1'
#
loop_
_entity.id
_entity.type
_entity.pdbx_description
1 polymer ?
#
loop_
_entity_poly.entity_id
_entity_poly.type
_entity_poly.pdbx_seq_one_letter_code
_entity_poly.pdbx_strand_id
1 'polypeptide(L)'
;MLFPIYPAQAGSAAAAWAAVSGPSTDADGGQSIGTYNGGCIAGAATLPLQGPGYQVMRLSRKRYYGHPALIGFIQQLGLAAERERLGSLLVGDLGQPRGGPTPSGHRSHQTGLDVDIWFLLLQPAETRILSEAERETWNAPSVVDSRADAVDRRQWTAAHARILEAAARQPEVDRIFVNPSIKQELCNRKSAGASDWLRKIRPWWKHDDHFHVRLKCPPHNGLCQAQEPLPAGDGCDASLAWWFSDEAKAPAKSAPQPAPPLPVQCERLLRQP
;
A
#
# COMPACT_ATOMS: atom_id res chain seq x y z
N MET A 1 25.56 11.20 27.63
CA MET A 1 25.68 9.83 27.07
C MET A 1 25.89 9.97 25.57
N LEU A 2 27.09 9.69 25.07
CA LEU A 2 27.36 9.66 23.64
C LEU A 2 26.75 8.39 23.05
N PHE A 3 25.82 8.53 22.11
CA PHE A 3 25.36 7.41 21.30
C PHE A 3 26.51 6.96 20.37
N PRO A 4 26.84 5.67 20.30
CA PRO A 4 27.82 5.18 19.35
C PRO A 4 27.28 5.37 17.93
N ILE A 5 27.99 6.17 17.13
CA ILE A 5 27.75 6.29 15.70
C ILE A 5 28.29 5.01 15.06
N TYR A 6 27.41 4.05 14.79
CA TYR A 6 27.75 2.92 13.94
C TYR A 6 27.85 3.42 12.48
N PRO A 7 28.89 3.03 11.73
CA PRO A 7 28.98 3.37 10.31
C PRO A 7 27.79 2.76 9.57
N ALA A 8 27.14 3.54 8.71
CA ALA A 8 26.08 3.05 7.84
C ALA A 8 26.64 1.95 6.93
N GLN A 9 26.20 0.70 7.12
CA GLN A 9 26.48 -0.37 6.18
C GLN A 9 25.80 -0.06 4.85
N ALA A 10 26.52 -0.24 3.76
CA ALA A 10 25.94 -0.19 2.42
C ALA A 10 24.90 -1.30 2.32
N GLY A 11 23.62 -0.92 2.34
CA GLY A 11 22.51 -1.87 2.31
C GLY A 11 22.60 -2.81 1.12
N SER A 12 22.12 -4.04 1.30
CA SER A 12 22.08 -5.04 0.23
C SER A 12 21.29 -4.56 -0.99
N ALA A 13 21.81 -4.87 -2.18
CA ALA A 13 21.19 -4.44 -3.43
C ALA A 13 19.79 -5.06 -3.61
N ALA A 14 18.86 -4.30 -4.19
CA ALA A 14 17.48 -4.73 -4.43
C ALA A 14 17.35 -6.05 -5.22
N ALA A 15 18.32 -6.34 -6.10
CA ALA A 15 18.39 -7.60 -6.84
C ALA A 15 18.54 -8.82 -5.94
N ALA A 16 19.24 -8.71 -4.81
CA ALA A 16 19.43 -9.81 -3.87
C ALA A 16 18.11 -10.16 -3.16
N TRP A 17 17.32 -9.15 -2.77
CA TRP A 17 16.00 -9.34 -2.19
C TRP A 17 15.01 -9.99 -3.18
N ALA A 18 15.06 -9.57 -4.44
CA ALA A 18 14.22 -10.13 -5.51
C ALA A 18 14.56 -11.58 -5.88
N ALA A 19 15.78 -12.03 -5.58
CA ALA A 19 16.22 -13.39 -5.86
C ALA A 19 15.74 -14.40 -4.79
N VAL A 20 15.28 -13.94 -3.63
CA VAL A 20 14.77 -14.82 -2.55
C VAL A 20 13.47 -15.48 -2.99
N SER A 21 13.41 -16.80 -2.88
CA SER A 21 12.29 -17.61 -3.40
C SER A 21 11.12 -17.78 -2.42
N GLY A 22 11.34 -17.62 -1.12
CA GLY A 22 10.33 -17.87 -0.10
C GLY A 22 10.55 -17.13 1.23
N PRO A 23 9.51 -17.06 2.08
CA PRO A 23 9.61 -16.45 3.40
C PRO A 23 10.64 -17.14 4.28
N SER A 24 11.17 -16.42 5.27
CA SER A 24 11.89 -17.10 6.36
C SER A 24 10.90 -17.86 7.25
N THR A 25 11.39 -18.88 7.95
CA THR A 25 10.59 -19.76 8.82
C THR A 25 10.88 -19.55 10.31
N ASP A 26 11.67 -18.54 10.65
CA ASP A 26 12.22 -18.29 11.98
C ASP A 26 11.36 -17.37 12.87
N ALA A 27 10.23 -16.87 12.34
CA ALA A 27 9.37 -15.91 13.04
C ALA A 27 7.88 -16.24 12.87
N ASP A 28 7.33 -16.99 13.83
CA ASP A 28 5.89 -17.24 13.89
C ASP A 28 5.11 -15.93 14.05
N GLY A 29 4.09 -15.74 13.21
CA GLY A 29 3.24 -14.55 13.23
C GLY A 29 3.78 -13.31 12.50
N GLY A 30 4.97 -13.40 11.90
CA GLY A 30 5.58 -12.33 11.11
C GLY A 30 6.23 -11.23 11.96
N GLN A 31 7.39 -10.74 11.52
CA GLN A 31 8.12 -9.65 12.17
C GLN A 31 8.59 -8.63 11.12
N SER A 32 7.82 -7.55 10.97
CA SER A 32 8.21 -6.33 10.26
C SER A 32 9.37 -5.61 10.96
N ILE A 33 10.45 -5.31 10.24
CA ILE A 33 11.68 -4.75 10.80
C ILE A 33 12.06 -3.48 10.04
N GLY A 34 12.35 -2.40 10.77
CA GLY A 34 12.75 -1.11 10.20
C GLY A 34 11.57 -0.23 9.81
N THR A 35 11.82 0.74 8.91
CA THR A 35 10.79 1.62 8.36
C THR A 35 10.19 1.03 7.08
N TYR A 36 9.00 1.49 6.69
CA TYR A 36 8.28 1.01 5.51
C TYR A 36 9.08 1.06 4.18
N ASN A 37 10.07 1.94 4.07
CA ASN A 37 10.95 2.14 2.91
C ASN A 37 12.44 1.87 3.20
N GLY A 38 12.74 1.21 4.32
CA GLY A 38 14.08 0.90 4.80
C GLY A 38 14.00 -0.25 5.80
N GLY A 39 13.56 -1.41 5.33
CA GLY A 39 13.18 -2.50 6.22
C GLY A 39 13.08 -3.85 5.53
N CYS A 40 12.56 -4.84 6.25
CA CYS A 40 12.33 -6.20 5.79
C CYS A 40 11.21 -6.85 6.62
N ILE A 41 10.87 -8.10 6.29
CA ILE A 41 9.94 -8.91 7.10
C ILE A 41 10.44 -10.34 7.22
N ALA A 42 10.58 -10.83 8.45
CA ALA A 42 10.76 -12.25 8.74
C ALA A 42 9.40 -12.94 8.91
N GLY A 43 9.27 -14.21 8.53
CA GLY A 43 8.03 -14.97 8.72
C GLY A 43 6.83 -14.43 7.94
N ALA A 44 7.05 -13.87 6.74
CA ALA A 44 5.96 -13.34 5.94
C ALA A 44 4.95 -14.44 5.57
N ALA A 45 3.66 -14.10 5.66
CA ALA A 45 2.58 -14.93 5.15
C ALA A 45 2.35 -14.67 3.66
N THR A 46 1.83 -15.68 2.98
CA THR A 46 1.44 -15.61 1.57
C THR A 46 -0.05 -15.30 1.45
N LEU A 47 -0.41 -14.29 0.67
CA LEU A 47 -1.80 -14.06 0.29
C LEU A 47 -2.25 -15.16 -0.69
N PRO A 48 -3.34 -15.90 -0.45
CA PRO A 48 -3.93 -16.76 -1.48
C PRO A 48 -4.17 -15.99 -2.78
N LEU A 49 -3.86 -16.58 -3.93
CA LEU A 49 -3.92 -15.87 -5.22
C LEU A 49 -5.34 -15.41 -5.60
N GLN A 50 -6.36 -15.96 -4.94
CA GLN A 50 -7.73 -15.46 -4.93
C GLN A 50 -8.42 -15.80 -3.61
N GLY A 51 -9.45 -15.04 -3.28
CA GLY A 51 -10.38 -15.34 -2.19
C GLY A 51 -11.69 -14.58 -2.38
N PRO A 52 -12.60 -14.65 -1.39
CA PRO A 52 -13.87 -13.93 -1.43
C PRO A 52 -13.67 -12.44 -1.72
N GLY A 53 -14.23 -11.98 -2.85
CA GLY A 53 -14.15 -10.60 -3.30
C GLY A 53 -12.77 -10.05 -3.69
N TYR A 54 -11.73 -10.88 -3.90
CA TYR A 54 -10.44 -10.39 -4.40
C TYR A 54 -9.65 -11.40 -5.25
N GLN A 55 -8.77 -10.87 -6.11
CA GLN A 55 -7.80 -11.64 -6.89
C GLN A 55 -6.46 -10.91 -6.99
N VAL A 56 -5.36 -11.66 -6.95
CA VAL A 56 -4.00 -11.10 -7.06
C VAL A 56 -3.59 -10.95 -8.52
N MET A 57 -3.00 -9.79 -8.84
CA MET A 57 -2.49 -9.40 -10.15
C MET A 57 -0.96 -9.51 -10.21
N ARG A 58 -0.37 -9.55 -11.41
CA ARG A 58 1.09 -9.57 -11.62
C ARG A 58 1.79 -10.68 -10.83
N LEU A 59 1.25 -11.90 -10.90
CA LEU A 59 1.74 -13.10 -10.20
C LEU A 59 3.24 -13.36 -10.44
N SER A 60 3.70 -13.09 -11.66
CA SER A 60 5.10 -13.26 -12.07
C SER A 60 6.10 -12.47 -11.20
N ARG A 61 5.65 -11.36 -10.58
CA ARG A 61 6.49 -10.53 -9.71
C ARG A 61 6.78 -11.16 -8.35
N LYS A 62 5.98 -12.15 -7.92
CA LYS A 62 6.07 -12.78 -6.60
C LYS A 62 6.03 -11.76 -5.44
N ARG A 63 5.15 -10.76 -5.55
CA ARG A 63 4.95 -9.69 -4.56
C ARG A 63 3.63 -9.83 -3.81
N TYR A 64 3.28 -11.05 -3.40
CA TYR A 64 2.04 -11.35 -2.68
C TYR A 64 2.31 -11.86 -1.25
N TYR A 65 3.40 -11.37 -0.65
CA TYR A 65 3.82 -11.72 0.70
C TYR A 65 3.70 -10.50 1.62
N GLY A 66 3.37 -10.74 2.88
CA GLY A 66 3.24 -9.68 3.86
C GLY A 66 3.09 -10.18 5.29
N HIS A 67 2.94 -9.26 6.21
CA HIS A 67 2.63 -9.57 7.59
C HIS A 67 1.26 -10.27 7.66
N PRO A 68 1.03 -11.26 8.55
CA PRO A 68 -0.29 -11.89 8.69
C PRO A 68 -1.44 -10.90 8.88
N ALA A 69 -1.20 -9.78 9.57
CA ALA A 69 -2.15 -8.67 9.69
C ALA A 69 -2.51 -8.04 8.33
N LEU A 70 -1.56 -7.89 7.40
CA LEU A 70 -1.82 -7.41 6.05
C LEU A 70 -2.68 -8.41 5.25
N ILE A 71 -2.39 -9.71 5.39
CA ILE A 71 -3.18 -10.76 4.76
C ILE A 71 -4.62 -10.74 5.27
N GLY A 72 -4.80 -10.62 6.59
CA GLY A 72 -6.10 -10.49 7.22
C GLY A 72 -6.88 -9.25 6.76
N PHE A 73 -6.21 -8.09 6.71
CA PHE A 73 -6.78 -6.83 6.19
C PHE A 73 -7.36 -7.01 4.78
N ILE A 74 -6.59 -7.60 3.85
CA ILE A 74 -7.01 -7.79 2.45
C ILE A 74 -8.20 -8.73 2.37
N GLN A 75 -8.17 -9.85 3.12
CA GLN A 75 -9.27 -10.81 3.15
C GLN A 75 -10.55 -10.19 3.71
N GLN A 76 -10.46 -9.39 4.78
CA GLN A 76 -11.60 -8.69 5.34
C GLN A 76 -12.16 -7.63 4.38
N LEU A 77 -11.29 -6.91 3.67
CA LEU A 77 -11.71 -5.94 2.66
C LEU A 77 -12.40 -6.63 1.47
N GLY A 78 -11.89 -7.77 1.01
CA GLY A 78 -12.53 -8.59 -0.02
C GLY A 78 -13.93 -9.08 0.40
N LEU A 79 -14.05 -9.58 1.64
CA LEU A 79 -15.36 -9.96 2.19
C LEU A 79 -16.34 -8.78 2.27
N ALA A 80 -15.86 -7.58 2.64
CA ALA A 80 -16.70 -6.38 2.64
C ALA A 80 -17.16 -6.03 1.22
N ALA A 81 -16.25 -6.06 0.24
CA ALA A 81 -16.57 -5.79 -1.15
C ALA A 81 -17.59 -6.78 -1.74
N GLU A 82 -17.48 -8.06 -1.41
CA GLU A 82 -18.43 -9.09 -1.81
C GLU A 82 -19.81 -8.89 -1.15
N ARG A 83 -19.86 -8.69 0.17
CA ARG A 83 -21.11 -8.49 0.93
C ARG A 83 -21.88 -7.28 0.46
N GLU A 84 -21.19 -6.19 0.16
CA GLU A 84 -21.77 -4.94 -0.33
C GLU A 84 -21.94 -4.89 -1.85
N ARG A 85 -21.53 -5.96 -2.56
CA ARG A 85 -21.59 -6.07 -4.03
C ARG A 85 -20.89 -4.92 -4.75
N LEU A 86 -19.74 -4.51 -4.24
CA LEU A 86 -18.93 -3.40 -4.76
C LEU A 86 -18.09 -3.79 -5.99
N GLY A 87 -18.02 -5.08 -6.29
CA GLY A 87 -17.11 -5.67 -7.27
C GLY A 87 -15.90 -6.32 -6.62
N SER A 88 -15.23 -7.23 -7.32
CA SER A 88 -14.05 -7.91 -6.79
C SER A 88 -12.81 -7.02 -6.92
N LEU A 89 -12.02 -6.97 -5.86
CA LEU A 89 -10.78 -6.22 -5.76
C LEU A 89 -9.68 -6.87 -6.59
N LEU A 90 -8.94 -6.07 -7.33
CA LEU A 90 -7.71 -6.50 -8.02
C LEU A 90 -6.51 -6.02 -7.20
N VAL A 91 -5.86 -6.96 -6.53
CA VAL A 91 -4.77 -6.71 -5.59
C VAL A 91 -3.45 -6.71 -6.34
N GLY A 92 -2.72 -5.60 -6.26
CA GLY A 92 -1.41 -5.39 -6.86
C GLY A 92 -0.27 -5.87 -5.96
N ASP A 93 0.79 -5.07 -5.90
CA ASP A 93 2.00 -5.41 -5.14
C ASP A 93 1.73 -5.31 -3.62
N LEU A 94 2.04 -6.38 -2.89
CA LEU A 94 2.37 -6.37 -1.47
C LEU A 94 3.92 -6.28 -1.38
N GLY A 95 4.57 -7.15 -0.59
CA GLY A 95 6.03 -7.27 -0.51
C GLY A 95 6.58 -8.55 -1.14
N GLN A 96 7.90 -8.58 -1.27
CA GLN A 96 8.68 -9.79 -1.60
C GLN A 96 8.66 -10.78 -0.41
N PRO A 97 9.08 -12.05 -0.59
CA PRO A 97 8.98 -13.06 0.47
C PRO A 97 9.66 -12.70 1.81
N ARG A 98 10.72 -11.89 1.77
CA ARG A 98 11.39 -11.34 2.98
C ARG A 98 11.32 -9.81 3.04
N GLY A 99 10.44 -9.19 2.24
CA GLY A 99 10.34 -7.75 2.10
C GLY A 99 11.55 -7.13 1.40
N GLY A 100 12.10 -6.05 1.97
CA GLY A 100 13.31 -5.41 1.46
C GLY A 100 13.12 -4.54 0.21
N PRO A 101 14.17 -3.82 -0.21
CA PRO A 101 14.16 -3.00 -1.42
C PRO A 101 13.79 -3.79 -2.67
N THR A 102 12.97 -3.18 -3.53
CA THR A 102 12.55 -3.76 -4.81
C THR A 102 13.32 -3.11 -5.97
N PRO A 103 13.65 -3.85 -7.05
CA PRO A 103 14.34 -3.27 -8.21
C PRO A 103 13.50 -2.26 -9.01
N SER A 104 12.18 -2.27 -8.82
CA SER A 104 11.23 -1.51 -9.62
C SER A 104 9.92 -1.29 -8.85
N GLY A 105 9.24 -0.20 -9.16
CA GLY A 105 7.94 0.15 -8.57
C GLY A 105 8.09 1.07 -7.36
N HIS A 106 7.57 0.62 -6.23
CA HIS A 106 7.36 1.43 -5.03
C HIS A 106 8.64 1.51 -4.18
N ARG A 107 8.93 2.68 -3.60
CA ARG A 107 10.03 2.83 -2.62
C ARG A 107 9.74 2.15 -1.27
N SER A 108 8.46 1.89 -0.98
CA SER A 108 8.02 1.22 0.25
C SER A 108 7.75 -0.27 0.03
N HIS A 109 6.77 -0.90 0.71
CA HIS A 109 6.48 -2.34 0.63
C HIS A 109 7.58 -3.25 1.17
N GLN A 110 8.52 -2.68 1.95
CA GLN A 110 9.67 -3.44 2.41
C GLN A 110 9.38 -4.24 3.69
N THR A 111 8.36 -3.86 4.47
CA THR A 111 8.11 -4.43 5.81
C THR A 111 6.89 -5.35 5.87
N GLY A 112 6.27 -5.65 4.72
CA GLY A 112 5.07 -6.48 4.66
C GLY A 112 3.81 -5.81 5.23
N LEU A 113 3.76 -4.47 5.27
CA LEU A 113 2.65 -3.68 5.82
C LEU A 113 1.99 -2.75 4.79
N ASP A 114 2.35 -2.91 3.52
CA ASP A 114 1.83 -2.10 2.41
C ASP A 114 1.18 -3.01 1.35
N VAL A 115 0.09 -2.54 0.76
CA VAL A 115 -0.57 -3.19 -0.38
C VAL A 115 -1.14 -2.16 -1.34
N ASP A 116 -0.94 -2.37 -2.64
CA ASP A 116 -1.65 -1.64 -3.68
C ASP A 116 -2.92 -2.39 -4.10
N ILE A 117 -4.02 -1.65 -4.23
CA ILE A 117 -5.28 -2.19 -4.75
C ILE A 117 -5.74 -1.29 -5.88
N TRP A 118 -6.03 -1.88 -7.03
CA TRP A 118 -6.44 -1.13 -8.22
C TRP A 118 -7.83 -0.53 -8.02
N PHE A 119 -8.07 0.63 -8.65
CA PHE A 119 -9.42 1.16 -8.79
C PHE A 119 -10.23 0.40 -9.86
N LEU A 120 -9.60 -0.44 -10.69
CA LEU A 120 -10.33 -1.36 -11.55
C LEU A 120 -11.04 -2.43 -10.71
N LEU A 121 -12.38 -2.38 -10.70
CA LEU A 121 -13.23 -3.35 -10.02
C LEU A 121 -13.87 -4.29 -11.02
N LEU A 122 -13.69 -5.61 -10.81
CA LEU A 122 -14.45 -6.61 -11.55
C LEU A 122 -15.90 -6.58 -11.08
N GLN A 123 -16.81 -6.12 -11.94
CA GLN A 123 -18.20 -5.95 -11.55
C GLN A 123 -18.83 -7.29 -11.14
N PRO A 124 -19.85 -7.31 -10.26
CA PRO A 124 -20.47 -8.55 -9.79
C PRO A 124 -20.95 -9.47 -10.93
N ALA A 125 -21.52 -8.89 -12.00
CA ALA A 125 -21.97 -9.64 -13.18
C ALA A 125 -20.82 -10.26 -14.00
N GLU A 126 -19.59 -9.77 -13.81
CA GLU A 126 -18.37 -10.16 -14.52
C GLU A 126 -17.42 -10.95 -13.61
N THR A 127 -17.83 -11.23 -12.37
CA THR A 127 -16.96 -11.88 -11.38
C THR A 127 -16.68 -13.31 -11.81
N ARG A 128 -15.47 -13.51 -12.31
CA ARG A 128 -14.86 -14.79 -12.64
C ARG A 128 -13.41 -14.79 -12.19
N ILE A 129 -12.83 -15.98 -12.10
CA ILE A 129 -11.39 -16.10 -11.88
C ILE A 129 -10.68 -15.66 -13.17
N LEU A 130 -9.83 -14.64 -13.08
CA LEU A 130 -8.99 -14.20 -14.19
C LEU A 130 -7.91 -15.26 -14.45
N SER A 131 -7.63 -15.53 -15.72
CA SER A 131 -6.49 -16.34 -16.14
C SER A 131 -5.17 -15.67 -15.75
N GLU A 132 -4.08 -16.45 -15.67
CA GLU A 132 -2.75 -15.91 -15.39
C GLU A 132 -2.35 -14.84 -16.41
N ALA A 133 -2.60 -15.06 -17.70
CA ALA A 133 -2.30 -14.10 -18.76
C ALA A 133 -3.05 -12.77 -18.57
N GLU A 134 -4.33 -12.80 -18.16
CA GLU A 134 -5.09 -11.58 -17.85
C GLU A 134 -4.52 -10.86 -16.63
N ARG A 135 -4.17 -11.60 -15.57
CA ARG A 135 -3.54 -11.04 -14.37
C ARG A 135 -2.18 -10.39 -14.66
N GLU A 136 -1.47 -10.85 -15.68
CA GLU A 136 -0.21 -10.24 -16.13
C GLU A 136 -0.38 -9.04 -17.07
N THR A 137 -1.44 -9.02 -17.90
CA THR A 137 -1.55 -8.07 -19.01
C THR A 137 -2.56 -6.94 -18.80
N TRP A 138 -3.58 -7.14 -17.98
CA TRP A 138 -4.58 -6.10 -17.68
C TRP A 138 -3.93 -4.91 -16.99
N ASN A 139 -4.47 -3.71 -17.16
CA ASN A 139 -4.02 -2.50 -16.48
C ASN A 139 -5.22 -1.78 -15.88
N ALA A 140 -5.03 -1.12 -14.75
CA ALA A 140 -6.04 -0.24 -14.20
C ALA A 140 -6.05 1.09 -14.96
N PRO A 141 -7.20 1.54 -15.48
CA PRO A 141 -7.31 2.88 -16.02
C PRO A 141 -7.26 3.92 -14.89
N SER A 142 -6.82 5.13 -15.22
CA SER A 142 -6.92 6.25 -14.29
C SER A 142 -8.38 6.59 -14.01
N VAL A 143 -8.71 6.84 -12.74
CA VAL A 143 -10.01 7.37 -12.31
C VAL A 143 -10.01 8.90 -12.18
N VAL A 144 -8.95 9.58 -12.67
CA VAL A 144 -8.76 11.04 -12.54
C VAL A 144 -8.64 11.68 -13.92
N ASP A 145 -9.36 12.78 -14.13
CA ASP A 145 -9.08 13.73 -15.21
C ASP A 145 -8.10 14.78 -14.68
N SER A 146 -6.82 14.59 -15.00
CA SER A 146 -5.74 15.48 -14.56
C SER A 146 -5.84 16.91 -15.12
N ARG A 147 -6.59 17.14 -16.19
CA ARG A 147 -6.80 18.50 -16.74
C ARG A 147 -7.86 19.26 -15.96
N ALA A 148 -8.83 18.53 -15.40
CA ALA A 148 -9.93 19.10 -14.64
C ALA A 148 -9.68 19.13 -13.13
N ASP A 149 -8.55 18.61 -12.66
CA ASP A 149 -8.26 18.41 -11.23
C ASP A 149 -9.40 17.66 -10.50
N ALA A 150 -10.03 16.70 -11.19
CA ALA A 150 -11.23 16.03 -10.70
C ALA A 150 -11.22 14.53 -11.05
N VAL A 151 -12.09 13.76 -10.41
CA VAL A 151 -12.31 12.36 -10.81
C VAL A 151 -12.98 12.28 -12.20
N ASP A 152 -12.57 11.34 -13.05
CA ASP A 152 -13.27 11.03 -14.30
C ASP A 152 -14.55 10.28 -13.97
N ARG A 153 -15.71 10.92 -14.18
CA ARG A 153 -17.05 10.35 -13.87
C ARG A 153 -17.41 9.11 -14.68
N ARG A 154 -16.69 8.80 -15.75
CA ARG A 154 -16.87 7.56 -16.53
C ARG A 154 -16.19 6.36 -15.86
N GLN A 155 -15.17 6.61 -15.04
CA GLN A 155 -14.38 5.59 -14.35
C GLN A 155 -14.71 5.53 -12.85
N TRP A 156 -14.91 6.70 -12.22
CA TRP A 156 -15.18 6.82 -10.80
C TRP A 156 -16.66 6.63 -10.46
N THR A 157 -16.95 5.54 -9.75
CA THR A 157 -18.26 5.22 -9.17
C THR A 157 -18.28 5.34 -7.63
N ALA A 158 -19.48 5.28 -7.05
CA ALA A 158 -19.66 5.25 -5.59
C ALA A 158 -19.02 4.02 -4.92
N ALA A 159 -18.81 2.93 -5.65
CA ALA A 159 -18.17 1.72 -5.13
C ALA A 159 -16.73 2.00 -4.66
N HIS A 160 -15.96 2.80 -5.41
CA HIS A 160 -14.60 3.18 -5.00
C HIS A 160 -14.59 3.93 -3.67
N ALA A 161 -15.51 4.88 -3.49
CA ALA A 161 -15.62 5.62 -2.23
C ALA A 161 -15.95 4.69 -1.06
N ARG A 162 -16.83 3.69 -1.27
CA ARG A 162 -17.19 2.71 -0.24
C ARG A 162 -16.05 1.75 0.09
N ILE A 163 -15.28 1.30 -0.91
CA ILE A 163 -14.08 0.48 -0.69
C ILE A 163 -13.04 1.24 0.12
N LEU A 164 -12.76 2.51 -0.23
CA LEU A 164 -11.82 3.35 0.50
C LEU A 164 -12.27 3.60 1.94
N GLU A 165 -13.55 3.84 2.16
CA GLU A 165 -14.12 3.98 3.51
C GLU A 165 -14.00 2.67 4.30
N ALA A 166 -14.40 1.53 3.71
CA ALA A 166 -14.30 0.22 4.36
C ALA A 166 -12.86 -0.12 4.73
N ALA A 167 -11.90 0.16 3.85
CA ALA A 167 -10.48 0.01 4.13
C ALA A 167 -10.03 0.94 5.28
N ALA A 168 -10.31 2.24 5.18
CA ALA A 168 -9.86 3.22 6.17
C ALA A 168 -10.48 3.00 7.57
N ARG A 169 -11.67 2.40 7.65
CA ARG A 169 -12.31 2.07 8.93
C ARG A 169 -11.66 0.89 9.64
N GLN A 170 -10.87 0.06 8.97
CA GLN A 170 -10.15 -1.03 9.64
C GLN A 170 -9.10 -0.46 10.63
N PRO A 171 -9.06 -0.95 11.88
CA PRO A 171 -8.26 -0.36 12.96
C PRO A 171 -6.75 -0.43 12.73
N GLU A 172 -6.28 -1.44 12.01
CA GLU A 172 -4.89 -1.66 11.63
C GLU A 172 -4.40 -0.67 10.57
N VAL A 173 -5.29 -0.05 9.78
CA VAL A 173 -4.90 0.90 8.74
C VAL A 173 -4.40 2.18 9.38
N ASP A 174 -3.21 2.58 8.96
CA ASP A 174 -2.57 3.83 9.31
C ASP A 174 -2.90 4.92 8.29
N ARG A 175 -2.62 4.64 7.00
CA ARG A 175 -2.79 5.57 5.88
C ARG A 175 -3.28 4.84 4.63
N ILE A 176 -4.03 5.56 3.80
CA ILE A 176 -4.33 5.15 2.42
C ILE A 176 -3.91 6.30 1.50
N PHE A 177 -2.96 6.08 0.61
CA PHE A 177 -2.53 7.08 -0.36
C PHE A 177 -3.35 6.99 -1.65
N VAL A 178 -3.84 8.14 -2.09
CA VAL A 178 -4.67 8.31 -3.29
C VAL A 178 -4.27 9.59 -4.00
N ASN A 179 -4.65 9.74 -5.26
CA ASN A 179 -4.52 11.01 -5.97
C ASN A 179 -5.26 12.16 -5.23
N PRO A 180 -4.75 13.40 -5.24
CA PRO A 180 -5.43 14.54 -4.62
C PRO A 180 -6.88 14.76 -5.08
N SER A 181 -7.18 14.55 -6.37
CA SER A 181 -8.54 14.70 -6.92
C SER A 181 -9.53 13.69 -6.32
N ILE A 182 -9.05 12.50 -5.97
CA ILE A 182 -9.85 11.48 -5.28
C ILE A 182 -10.15 11.93 -3.85
N LYS A 183 -9.15 12.41 -3.12
CA LYS A 183 -9.35 12.95 -1.77
C LYS A 183 -10.33 14.14 -1.79
N GLN A 184 -10.20 15.04 -2.75
CA GLN A 184 -11.11 16.17 -2.93
C GLN A 184 -12.54 15.71 -3.21
N GLU A 185 -12.73 14.73 -4.09
CA GLU A 185 -14.04 14.13 -4.37
C GLU A 185 -14.69 13.57 -3.10
N LEU A 186 -13.93 12.83 -2.28
CA LEU A 186 -14.44 12.29 -1.02
C LEU A 186 -14.77 13.41 -0.01
N CYS A 187 -13.96 14.46 0.06
CA CYS A 187 -14.21 15.63 0.90
C CYS A 187 -15.49 16.37 0.49
N ASN A 188 -15.73 16.52 -0.81
CA ASN A 188 -16.92 17.20 -1.34
C ASN A 188 -18.21 16.42 -1.09
N ARG A 189 -18.12 15.09 -0.94
CA ARG A 189 -19.26 14.20 -0.70
C ARG A 189 -19.34 13.63 0.72
N LYS A 190 -18.53 14.13 1.65
CA LYS A 190 -18.41 13.56 3.00
C LYS A 190 -19.73 13.68 3.76
N SER A 191 -20.13 12.60 4.42
CA SER A 191 -21.23 12.60 5.37
C SER A 191 -20.77 13.05 6.77
N ALA A 192 -21.73 13.37 7.65
CA ALA A 192 -21.44 13.56 9.06
C ALA A 192 -20.74 12.32 9.64
N GLY A 193 -19.70 12.53 10.46
CA GLY A 193 -18.91 11.44 11.04
C GLY A 193 -17.85 10.81 10.11
N ALA A 194 -17.65 11.36 8.91
CA ALA A 194 -16.63 10.87 7.97
C ALA A 194 -15.18 11.22 8.39
N SER A 195 -15.01 12.12 9.37
CA SER A 195 -13.70 12.68 9.71
C SER A 195 -12.68 11.63 10.12
N ASP A 196 -13.09 10.62 10.88
CA ASP A 196 -12.17 9.60 11.43
C ASP A 196 -11.50 8.76 10.33
N TRP A 197 -12.24 8.38 9.30
CA TRP A 197 -11.70 7.57 8.21
C TRP A 197 -11.07 8.46 7.12
N LEU A 198 -11.65 9.64 6.84
CA LEU A 198 -11.08 10.58 5.88
C LEU A 198 -9.69 11.03 6.29
N ARG A 199 -9.43 11.22 7.59
CA ARG A 199 -8.10 11.55 8.12
C ARG A 199 -7.01 10.61 7.60
N LYS A 200 -7.32 9.32 7.43
CA LYS A 200 -6.38 8.31 6.93
C LYS A 200 -6.17 8.36 5.41
N ILE A 201 -7.09 8.97 4.66
CA ILE A 201 -6.93 9.15 3.21
C ILE A 201 -5.97 10.33 2.95
N ARG A 202 -4.80 10.03 2.38
CA ARG A 202 -3.69 10.96 2.18
C ARG A 202 -3.46 11.21 0.69
N PRO A 203 -3.52 12.48 0.23
CA PRO A 203 -3.12 12.81 -1.12
C PRO A 203 -1.65 12.44 -1.37
N TRP A 204 -1.38 11.89 -2.55
CA TRP A 204 -0.03 11.67 -3.06
C TRP A 204 -0.02 11.71 -4.59
N TRP A 205 1.10 12.12 -5.19
CA TRP A 205 1.24 12.13 -6.65
C TRP A 205 0.98 10.75 -7.26
N LYS A 206 0.44 10.72 -8.50
CA LYS A 206 -0.08 9.51 -9.17
C LYS A 206 -1.25 8.93 -8.37
N HIS A 207 -1.23 7.64 -8.02
CA HIS A 207 -2.27 6.95 -7.25
C HIS A 207 -3.68 7.22 -7.80
N ASP A 208 -3.75 7.33 -9.12
CA ASP A 208 -4.95 7.63 -9.89
C ASP A 208 -5.52 6.36 -10.55
N ASP A 209 -4.77 5.26 -10.58
CA ASP A 209 -5.21 3.94 -11.05
C ASP A 209 -5.24 2.87 -9.93
N HIS A 210 -4.63 3.16 -8.78
CA HIS A 210 -4.64 2.35 -7.57
C HIS A 210 -4.63 3.24 -6.32
N PHE A 211 -4.99 2.64 -5.19
CA PHE A 211 -4.74 3.19 -3.86
C PHE A 211 -3.75 2.31 -3.11
N HIS A 212 -2.83 2.97 -2.40
CA HIS A 212 -1.82 2.30 -1.57
C HIS A 212 -2.33 2.30 -0.12
N VAL A 213 -2.52 1.11 0.46
CA VAL A 213 -2.85 0.98 1.88
C VAL A 213 -1.59 0.69 2.68
N ARG A 214 -1.42 1.38 3.81
CA ARG A 214 -0.38 1.14 4.81
C ARG A 214 -1.01 0.79 6.15
N LEU A 215 -0.54 -0.30 6.74
CA LEU A 215 -0.89 -0.68 8.10
C LEU A 215 0.06 -0.05 9.13
N LYS A 216 -0.42 0.08 10.36
CA LYS A 216 0.38 0.41 11.54
C LYS A 216 1.40 -0.70 11.80
N CYS A 217 2.46 -0.38 12.53
CA CYS A 217 3.28 -1.42 13.13
C CYS A 217 2.41 -2.33 14.02
N PRO A 218 2.45 -3.66 13.81
CA PRO A 218 1.68 -4.59 14.62
C PRO A 218 2.05 -4.48 16.11
N PRO A 219 1.09 -4.70 17.04
CA PRO A 219 1.38 -4.77 18.47
C PRO A 219 2.50 -5.77 18.76
N HIS A 220 3.33 -5.47 19.76
CA HIS A 220 4.45 -6.33 20.19
C HIS A 220 5.55 -6.58 19.13
N ASN A 221 5.55 -5.84 18.02
CA ASN A 221 6.63 -5.87 17.03
C ASN A 221 7.64 -4.73 17.28
N GLY A 222 8.58 -4.95 18.22
CA GLY A 222 9.50 -3.92 18.71
C GLY A 222 10.58 -3.48 17.71
N LEU A 223 10.75 -4.18 16.59
CA LEU A 223 11.69 -3.82 15.54
C LEU A 223 11.04 -3.00 14.40
N CYS A 224 9.71 -2.89 14.40
CA CYS A 224 8.97 -2.07 13.44
C CYS A 224 9.00 -0.59 13.85
N GLN A 225 9.27 0.29 12.89
CA GLN A 225 9.32 1.73 13.11
C GLN A 225 8.15 2.42 12.43
N ALA A 226 7.23 2.94 13.24
CA ALA A 226 6.05 3.67 12.77
C ALA A 226 6.42 5.03 12.16
N GLN A 227 5.54 5.55 11.30
CA GLN A 227 5.61 6.94 10.84
C GLN A 227 5.05 7.89 11.90
N GLU A 228 5.30 9.18 11.72
CA GLU A 228 4.69 10.24 12.52
C GLU A 228 3.16 10.11 12.56
N PRO A 229 2.48 10.50 13.65
CA PRO A 229 1.03 10.53 13.70
C PRO A 229 0.43 11.42 12.61
N LEU A 230 -0.77 11.07 12.13
CA LEU A 230 -1.52 11.93 11.23
C LEU A 230 -1.90 13.26 11.92
N PRO A 231 -1.90 14.40 11.21
CA PRO A 231 -2.48 15.64 11.75
C PRO A 231 -3.94 15.44 12.18
N ALA A 232 -4.42 16.25 13.11
CA ALA A 232 -5.84 16.26 13.49
C ALA A 232 -6.73 16.72 12.33
N GLY A 233 -8.03 16.46 12.44
CA GLY A 233 -9.00 16.79 11.39
C GLY A 233 -9.08 15.73 10.29
N ASP A 234 -9.91 15.99 9.29
CA ASP A 234 -10.17 15.08 8.18
C ASP A 234 -9.25 15.32 6.96
N GLY A 235 -8.42 16.36 7.02
CA GLY A 235 -7.52 16.77 5.93
C GLY A 235 -8.25 17.30 4.70
N CYS A 236 -9.47 17.83 4.86
CA CYS A 236 -10.25 18.52 3.83
C CYS A 236 -10.14 20.05 4.00
N ASP A 237 -8.91 20.56 4.09
CA ASP A 237 -8.59 21.95 4.43
C ASP A 237 -7.48 22.51 3.50
N ALA A 238 -6.81 23.58 3.92
CA ALA A 238 -5.71 24.20 3.16
C ALA A 238 -4.58 23.20 2.81
N SER A 239 -4.36 22.16 3.62
CA SER A 239 -3.39 21.10 3.31
C SER A 239 -3.76 20.30 2.08
N LEU A 240 -5.06 20.13 1.80
CA LEU A 240 -5.53 19.53 0.54
C LEU A 240 -5.47 20.54 -0.60
N ALA A 241 -5.83 21.80 -0.36
CA ALA A 241 -5.79 22.85 -1.38
C ALA A 241 -4.39 23.05 -1.98
N TRP A 242 -3.32 22.90 -1.17
CA TRP A 242 -1.93 22.99 -1.65
C TRP A 242 -1.63 22.01 -2.79
N TRP A 243 -2.23 20.80 -2.80
CA TRP A 243 -2.00 19.81 -3.85
C TRP A 243 -2.45 20.24 -5.25
N PHE A 244 -3.29 21.27 -5.34
CA PHE A 244 -3.78 21.84 -6.58
C PHE A 244 -3.04 23.13 -7.00
N SER A 245 -2.04 23.56 -6.22
CA SER A 245 -1.16 24.67 -6.58
C SER A 245 -0.19 24.31 -7.70
N ASP A 246 0.34 25.33 -8.38
CA ASP A 246 1.39 25.15 -9.41
C ASP A 246 2.65 24.50 -8.81
N GLU A 247 3.00 24.83 -7.57
CA GLU A 247 4.14 24.25 -6.85
C GLU A 247 3.98 22.72 -6.71
N ALA A 248 2.81 22.26 -6.26
CA ALA A 248 2.56 20.83 -6.08
C ALA A 248 2.49 20.08 -7.41
N LYS A 249 2.00 20.71 -8.48
CA LYS A 249 1.90 20.10 -9.81
C LYS A 249 3.25 20.06 -10.55
N ALA A 250 4.17 20.95 -10.21
CA ALA A 250 5.52 20.99 -10.75
C ALA A 250 6.56 20.79 -9.63
N PRO A 251 6.58 19.61 -8.96
CA PRO A 251 7.52 19.38 -7.88
C PRO A 251 8.95 19.55 -8.40
N ALA A 252 9.73 20.37 -7.71
CA ALA A 252 11.12 20.59 -8.06
C ALA A 252 11.85 19.25 -8.21
N LYS A 253 12.69 19.12 -9.23
CA LYS A 253 13.58 17.95 -9.39
C LYS A 253 14.62 17.97 -8.26
N SER A 254 14.25 17.52 -7.07
CA SER A 254 15.20 17.31 -5.98
C SER A 254 16.14 16.18 -6.37
N ALA A 255 17.42 16.29 -6.00
CA ALA A 255 18.36 15.19 -6.12
C ALA A 255 17.77 13.92 -5.46
N PRO A 256 17.96 12.72 -6.04
CA PRO A 256 17.46 11.49 -5.45
C PRO A 256 17.96 11.38 -4.01
N GLN A 257 17.03 11.36 -3.04
CA GLN A 257 17.42 11.11 -1.66
C GLN A 257 17.98 9.68 -1.57
N PRO A 258 19.10 9.47 -0.87
CA PRO A 258 19.65 8.13 -0.67
C PRO A 258 18.60 7.23 -0.02
N ALA A 259 18.64 5.94 -0.36
CA ALA A 259 17.80 4.96 0.31
C ALA A 259 18.15 4.94 1.81
N PRO A 260 17.16 4.85 2.72
CA PRO A 260 17.45 4.64 4.13
C PRO A 260 18.31 3.39 4.32
N PRO A 261 19.27 3.39 5.27
CA PRO A 261 20.04 2.21 5.57
C PRO A 261 19.12 1.09 6.09
N LEU A 262 19.41 -0.16 5.70
CA LEU A 262 18.65 -1.31 6.19
C LEU A 262 19.10 -1.67 7.62
N PRO A 263 18.18 -2.08 8.51
CA PRO A 263 18.54 -2.64 9.81
C PRO A 263 19.45 -3.87 9.66
N VAL A 264 20.39 -4.06 10.59
CA VAL A 264 21.32 -5.22 10.59
C VAL A 264 20.60 -6.56 10.56
N GLN A 265 19.40 -6.63 11.17
CA GLN A 265 18.55 -7.81 11.16
C GLN A 265 18.11 -8.17 9.74
N CYS A 266 17.89 -7.19 8.86
CA CYS A 266 17.52 -7.43 7.47
C CYS A 266 18.66 -8.03 6.67
N GLU A 267 19.90 -7.62 6.91
CA GLU A 267 21.04 -8.26 6.26
C GLU A 267 21.23 -9.71 6.71
N ARG A 268 20.95 -10.02 7.98
CA ARG A 268 20.99 -11.39 8.50
C ARG A 268 19.90 -12.24 7.85
N LEU A 269 18.68 -11.70 7.83
CA LEU A 269 17.51 -12.34 7.22
C LEU A 269 17.72 -12.65 5.74
N LEU A 270 18.31 -11.72 4.98
CA LEU A 270 18.58 -11.93 3.56
C LEU A 270 19.55 -13.10 3.30
N ARG A 271 20.47 -13.37 4.23
CA ARG A 271 21.49 -14.43 4.12
C ARG A 271 21.04 -15.78 4.69
N GLN A 272 19.86 -15.85 5.32
CA GLN A 272 19.33 -17.13 5.79
C GLN A 272 19.05 -18.04 4.58
N PRO A 273 19.22 -19.37 4.75
CA PRO A 273 18.89 -20.34 3.71
C PRO A 273 17.41 -20.27 3.28
#